data_AF-A0AAJ2U522-F1
#
_entry.id   AF-A0AAJ2U522-F1
#
_cell.length_a   1.000
_cell.length_b   1.000
_cell.length_c   1.000
_cell.angle_alpha   90.00
_cell.angle_beta   90.00
_cell.angle_gamma   90.00
#
_symmetry.space_group_name_H-M   'P 1'
#
loop_
_entity.id
_entity.type
_entity.pdbx_description
1 polymer ?
#
loop_
_entity_poly.entity_id
_entity_poly.type
_entity_poly.pdbx_seq_one_letter_code
_entity_poly.pdbx_strand_id
1 'polypeptide(L)' 'MKILQNENLNSIREVKSRMHGLRDLRMFKRYQAILMHLKGRSYVEIAELLGCTEQTVYNYVRAYKDN' A
#
# COMPACT_ATOMS: atom_id res chain seq x y z
N MET A 1 16.38 -9.29 -14.23
CA MET A 1 15.12 -8.67 -13.74
C MET A 1 15.35 -7.20 -13.38
N LYS A 2 15.22 -6.26 -14.32
CA LYS A 2 15.35 -4.80 -14.05
C LYS A 2 14.10 -3.97 -14.42
N ILE A 3 13.06 -4.59 -14.96
CA ILE A 3 11.86 -3.90 -15.47
C ILE A 3 10.84 -3.61 -14.34
N LEU A 4 10.75 -4.48 -13.33
CA LEU A 4 9.80 -4.35 -12.19
C LEU A 4 10.07 -3.16 -11.24
N GLN A 5 11.26 -2.54 -11.31
CA GLN A 5 11.61 -1.42 -10.42
C GLN A 5 11.00 -0.10 -10.88
N ASN A 6 10.77 0.10 -12.18
CA ASN A 6 10.38 1.41 -12.71
C ASN A 6 8.87 1.68 -12.62
N GLU A 7 8.02 0.67 -12.82
CA GLU A 7 6.56 0.79 -12.65
C GLU A 7 6.19 1.03 -11.18
N ASN A 8 6.84 0.32 -10.26
CA ASN A 8 6.65 0.51 -8.82
C ASN A 8 6.98 1.94 -8.34
N LEU A 9 7.94 2.62 -8.96
CA LEU A 9 8.30 3.99 -8.57
C LEU A 9 7.18 5.00 -8.85
N ASN A 10 6.47 4.85 -9.97
CA ASN A 10 5.32 5.70 -10.29
C ASN A 10 4.14 5.43 -9.36
N SER A 11 3.81 4.17 -9.11
CA SER A 11 2.78 3.77 -8.14
C SER A 11 3.10 4.27 -6.73
N ILE A 12 4.37 4.20 -6.31
CA ILE A 12 4.81 4.72 -5.01
C ILE A 12 4.62 6.25 -4.92
N ARG A 13 4.96 7.00 -5.98
CA ARG A 13 4.78 8.45 -6.03
C ARG A 13 3.30 8.83 -5.95
N GLU A 14 2.46 8.14 -6.71
CA GLU A 14 1.01 8.33 -6.71
C GLU A 14 0.41 8.08 -5.32
N VAL A 15 0.71 6.93 -4.71
CA VAL A 15 0.20 6.57 -3.38
C VAL A 15 0.67 7.58 -2.33
N LYS A 16 1.92 8.04 -2.39
CA LYS A 16 2.42 9.09 -1.48
C LYS A 16 1.68 10.41 -1.66
N SER A 17 1.37 10.80 -2.89
CA SER A 17 0.62 12.03 -3.18
C SER A 17 -0.80 11.95 -2.62
N ARG A 18 -1.50 10.82 -2.80
CA ARG A 18 -2.84 10.60 -2.22
C ARG A 18 -2.82 10.52 -0.70
N MET A 19 -1.73 10.03 -0.12
CA MET A 19 -1.57 9.94 1.33
C MET A 19 -1.32 11.33 1.98
N HIS A 20 -0.68 12.23 1.24
CA HIS A 20 -0.38 13.58 1.70
C HIS A 20 -1.66 14.42 1.84
N GLY A 21 -1.92 14.93 3.05
CA GLY A 21 -3.11 15.76 3.33
C GLY A 21 -4.35 14.98 3.79
N LEU A 22 -4.28 13.66 3.92
CA LEU A 22 -5.36 12.88 4.52
C LEU A 22 -5.46 13.16 6.02
N ARG A 23 -6.65 13.58 6.45
CA ARG A 23 -7.02 13.68 7.87
C ARG A 23 -7.74 12.43 8.37
N ASP A 24 -8.20 11.58 7.46
CA ASP A 24 -8.90 10.35 7.79
C ASP A 24 -7.90 9.21 8.06
N LEU A 25 -7.90 8.72 9.31
CA LEU A 25 -6.99 7.69 9.78
C LEU A 25 -7.17 6.36 9.04
N ARG A 26 -8.40 6.03 8.62
CA ARG A 26 -8.71 4.80 7.90
C ARG A 26 -8.09 4.83 6.49
N MET A 27 -8.22 5.96 5.79
CA MET A 27 -7.61 6.17 4.48
C MET A 27 -6.09 6.22 4.57
N PHE A 28 -5.54 6.86 5.62
CA PHE A 28 -4.12 6.84 5.88
C PHE A 28 -3.58 5.41 6.01
N LYS A 29 -4.20 4.58 6.88
CA LYS A 29 -3.81 3.18 7.06
C LYS A 29 -3.91 2.37 5.75
N ARG A 30 -4.96 2.61 4.95
CA ARG A 30 -5.13 1.95 3.64
C ARG A 30 -3.97 2.28 2.69
N TYR A 31 -3.64 3.56 2.51
CA TYR A 31 -2.54 3.94 1.63
C TYR A 31 -1.18 3.51 2.18
N GLN A 32 -1.01 3.50 3.50
CA GLN A 32 0.20 2.99 4.14
C GLN A 32 0.40 1.50 3.84
N ALA A 33 -0.65 0.68 3.90
CA ALA A 33 -0.59 -0.74 3.54
C ALA A 33 -0.20 -0.94 2.07
N ILE A 34 -0.82 -0.20 1.15
CA ILE A 34 -0.52 -0.26 -0.29
C ILE A 34 0.94 0.14 -0.54
N LEU A 35 1.40 1.24 0.07
CA LEU A 35 2.78 1.72 -0.07
C LEU A 35 3.80 0.69 0.40
N MET A 36 3.51 -0.02 1.50
CA MET A 36 4.39 -1.06 2.02
C MET A 36 4.44 -2.28 1.11
N HIS A 37 3.30 -2.67 0.52
CA HIS A 37 3.26 -3.75 -0.47
C HIS A 37 4.07 -3.40 -1.73
N LEU A 38 3.91 -2.17 -2.25
CA LEU A 38 4.70 -1.69 -3.41
C LEU A 38 6.21 -1.63 -3.12
N LYS A 39 6.60 -1.53 -1.86
CA LYS A 39 8.01 -1.62 -1.41
C LYS A 39 8.50 -3.07 -1.23
N GLY A 40 7.66 -4.07 -1.49
CA GLY A 40 8.02 -5.49 -1.42
C GLY A 40 7.82 -6.14 -0.05
N ARG A 41 7.12 -5.49 0.89
CA ARG A 41 6.76 -6.14 2.16
C ARG A 41 5.64 -7.16 1.95
N SER A 42 5.70 -8.25 2.70
CA SER A 42 4.67 -9.30 2.71
C SER A 42 3.38 -8.82 3.40
N TYR A 43 2.26 -9.48 3.15
CA TYR A 43 0.99 -9.12 3.79
C TYR A 43 1.01 -9.35 5.31
N VAL A 44 1.70 -10.39 5.77
CA VAL A 44 1.92 -10.68 7.20
C VAL A 44 2.60 -9.51 7.90
N GLU A 45 3.78 -9.10 7.39
CA GLU A 45 4.55 -7.99 7.98
C GLU A 45 3.76 -6.68 8.01
N ILE A 46 2.96 -6.42 6.97
CA ILE A 46 2.12 -5.21 6.90
C ILE A 46 0.98 -5.29 7.92
N ALA A 47 0.35 -6.45 8.05
CA ALA A 47 -0.75 -6.68 8.98
C ALA A 47 -0.31 -6.48 10.43
N GLU A 48 0.83 -7.06 10.80
CA GLU A 48 1.46 -6.89 12.12
C GLU A 48 1.79 -5.42 12.40
N LEU A 49 2.40 -4.73 11.44
CA LEU A 49 2.81 -3.33 11.62
C LEU A 49 1.63 -2.36 11.73
N LEU A 50 0.51 -2.63 11.04
CA LEU A 50 -0.67 -1.76 11.03
C LEU A 50 -1.73 -2.15 12.07
N GLY A 51 -1.54 -3.26 12.78
CA GLY A 51 -2.50 -3.80 13.74
C GLY A 51 -3.82 -4.20 13.06
N CYS A 52 -3.74 -4.92 11.94
CA CYS A 52 -4.91 -5.42 11.21
C CYS A 52 -4.70 -6.86 10.75
N THR A 53 -5.68 -7.46 10.06
CA THR A 53 -5.56 -8.82 9.53
C THR A 53 -4.92 -8.82 8.14
N GLU A 54 -4.26 -9.92 7.77
CA GLU A 54 -3.73 -10.12 6.41
C GLU A 54 -4.82 -9.97 5.34
N GLN A 55 -6.04 -10.45 5.62
CA GLN A 55 -7.20 -10.27 4.74
C GLN A 55 -7.53 -8.79 4.49
N THR A 56 -7.35 -7.94 5.50
CA THR A 56 -7.57 -6.49 5.36
C THR A 56 -6.52 -5.88 4.43
N VAL A 57 -5.25 -6.25 4.59
CA VAL A 57 -4.16 -5.82 3.70
C VAL A 57 -4.42 -6.28 2.26
N TYR A 58 -4.79 -7.55 2.08
CA TYR A 58 -5.16 -8.11 0.78
C TYR A 58 -6.28 -7.30 0.12
N ASN A 59 -7.35 -6.99 0.86
CA ASN A 59 -8.48 -6.22 0.34
C ASN A 59 -8.06 -4.81 -0.10
N TYR A 60 -7.17 -4.15 0.66
CA TYR A 60 -6.63 -2.84 0.28
C TYR A 60 -5.80 -2.90 -1.01
N VAL A 61 -4.91 -3.89 -1.12
CA VAL A 61 -4.04 -4.07 -2.29
C VAL A 61 -4.86 -4.47 -3.52
N ARG A 62 -5.82 -5.38 -3.37
CA ARG A 62 -6.72 -5.80 -4.45
C ARG A 62 -7.51 -4.60 -4.98
N ALA A 63 -8.15 -3.84 -4.10
CA ALA A 63 -8.91 -2.67 -4.51
C ALA A 63 -8.03 -1.56 -5.14
N TYR A 64 -6.71 -1.54 -4.87
CA TYR A 64 -5.78 -0.65 -5.56
C TYR A 64 -5.44 -1.14 -6.97
N LYS A 65 -5.28 -2.45 -7.16
CA LYS A 65 -4.98 -3.08 -8.47
C LYS A 65 -6.18 -3.09 -9.42
N ASP A 66 -7.39 -3.11 -8.88
CA ASP A 66 -8.64 -3.13 -9.64
C ASP A 66 -9.09 -1.72 -10.11
N ASN A 67 -8.38 -0.65 -9.69
CA ASN A 67 -8.60 0.74 -10.13
C ASN A 67 -7.46 1.21 -11.03
#